data_AF-A0A9D6W4N3-F1
#
_entry.id   AF-A0A9D6W4N3-F1
#
_cell.length_a   1.000
_cell.length_b   1.000
_cell.length_c   1.000
_cell.angle_alpha   90.00
_cell.angle_beta   90.00
_cell.angle_gamma   90.00
#
_symmetry.space_group_name_H-M   'P 1'
#
loop_
_entity.id
_entity.type
_entity.pdbx_description
1 polymer ?
#
loop_
_entity_poly.entity_id
_entity_poly.type
_entity_poly.pdbx_seq_one_letter_code
_entity_poly.pdbx_strand_id
1 'polypeptide(L)'
;MPTSTYCHIPTVARYLQATMPDSVLDIGVGNGKMGFIVRDILDVMMGERCMRKDWKIRLDGIEVFPGYIQDHQRALYDDILIGDAYETIDGAGKYDLLILGDVLEHFEKRKAWRFLDKCAAHSNRTIMINIPLGDRWTQGTVHGNPHEEHRSFWNIGEFELFTPQREIFGFPGPGEYGCLLVDKDDYLRHRIIEQADTLASEKGTHEALIFLEASLPLVPKDKAVAFLLVDLLLKGGRTEDAILRLKRIAEEFPDDASARQYLKMMG
;
A
#
# COMPACT_ATOMS: atom_id res chain seq x y z
N MET A 1 11.71 17.59 15.90
CA MET A 1 11.20 16.38 15.22
C MET A 1 10.61 16.83 13.90
N PRO A 2 10.96 16.18 12.78
CA PRO A 2 10.32 16.44 11.50
C PRO A 2 8.81 16.22 11.64
N THR A 3 8.06 16.89 10.78
CA THR A 3 6.62 16.69 10.68
C THR A 3 6.26 16.75 9.21
N SER A 4 5.34 15.89 8.82
CA SER A 4 4.72 15.94 7.50
C SER A 4 4.03 17.28 7.28
N THR A 5 3.68 17.60 6.03
CA THR A 5 2.89 18.80 5.69
C THR A 5 1.49 18.77 6.32
N TYR A 6 0.77 19.90 6.34
CA TYR A 6 -0.60 19.97 6.91
C TYR A 6 -1.70 19.72 5.89
N CYS A 7 -1.41 19.81 4.59
CA CYS A 7 -2.43 19.82 3.53
C CYS A 7 -3.24 18.52 3.45
N HIS A 8 -2.64 17.37 3.77
CA HIS A 8 -3.28 16.06 3.68
C HIS A 8 -4.19 15.74 4.86
N ILE A 9 -4.15 16.52 5.97
CA ILE A 9 -4.87 16.19 7.20
C ILE A 9 -6.38 15.95 6.98
N PRO A 10 -7.11 16.79 6.22
CA PRO A 10 -8.52 16.52 5.93
C PRO A 10 -8.73 15.22 5.15
N THR A 11 -7.84 14.89 4.21
CA THR A 11 -7.93 13.65 3.43
C THR A 11 -7.62 12.43 4.28
N VAL A 12 -6.61 12.49 5.15
CA VAL A 12 -6.32 11.43 6.13
C VAL A 12 -7.54 11.16 7.01
N ALA A 13 -8.18 12.22 7.55
CA ALA A 13 -9.38 12.06 8.37
C ALA A 13 -10.54 11.39 7.60
N ARG A 14 -10.77 11.79 6.34
CA ARG A 14 -11.78 11.13 5.48
C ARG A 14 -11.46 9.66 5.22
N TYR A 15 -10.20 9.32 4.96
CA TYR A 15 -9.81 7.93 4.73
C TYR A 15 -9.90 7.08 5.99
N LEU A 16 -9.54 7.61 7.16
CA LEU A 16 -9.75 6.92 8.44
C LEU A 16 -11.24 6.65 8.67
N GLN A 17 -12.10 7.65 8.45
CA GLN A 17 -13.54 7.48 8.57
C GLN A 17 -14.13 6.50 7.55
N ALA A 18 -13.61 6.49 6.31
CA ALA A 18 -14.09 5.58 5.27
C ALA A 18 -13.66 4.12 5.52
N THR A 19 -12.50 3.91 6.15
CA THR A 19 -11.93 2.57 6.35
C THR A 19 -12.23 1.97 7.72
N MET A 20 -12.46 2.81 8.75
CA MET A 20 -12.73 2.41 10.14
C MET A 20 -11.86 1.22 10.60
N PRO A 21 -10.52 1.32 10.53
CA PRO A 21 -9.64 0.21 10.89
C PRO A 21 -9.68 -0.04 12.40
N ASP A 22 -9.62 -1.31 12.83
CA ASP A 22 -9.50 -1.67 14.25
C ASP A 22 -8.03 -1.67 14.72
N SER A 23 -7.10 -1.73 13.76
CA SER A 23 -5.66 -1.77 14.01
C SER A 23 -4.89 -0.92 12.99
N VAL A 24 -3.98 -0.08 13.48
CA VAL A 24 -3.18 0.85 12.68
C VAL A 24 -1.71 0.69 13.02
N LEU A 25 -0.87 0.57 11.98
CA LEU A 25 0.59 0.68 12.10
C LEU A 25 1.05 1.97 11.43
N ASP A 26 1.57 2.91 12.22
CA ASP A 26 2.13 4.17 11.74
C ASP A 26 3.64 4.06 11.54
N ILE A 27 4.09 4.11 10.30
CA ILE A 27 5.50 3.95 9.93
C ILE A 27 6.06 5.35 9.70
N GLY A 28 7.17 5.67 10.39
CA GLY A 28 7.71 7.02 10.41
C GLY A 28 6.96 7.91 11.41
N VAL A 29 6.84 7.44 12.66
CA VAL A 29 6.08 8.13 13.73
C VAL A 29 6.43 9.62 13.82
N GLY A 30 7.72 9.95 13.75
CA GLY A 30 8.21 11.33 13.75
C GLY A 30 7.65 12.12 14.93
N ASN A 31 6.94 13.22 14.64
CA ASN A 31 6.29 14.05 15.66
C ASN A 31 5.11 13.35 16.39
N GLY A 32 4.52 12.29 15.84
CA GLY A 32 3.33 11.61 16.38
C GLY A 32 2.00 12.20 15.90
N LYS A 33 2.02 13.04 14.84
CA LYS A 33 0.84 13.70 14.28
C LYS A 33 -0.22 12.68 13.82
N MET A 34 0.20 11.65 13.07
CA MET A 34 -0.72 10.64 12.55
C MET A 34 -1.36 9.86 13.69
N GLY A 35 -0.59 9.44 14.70
CA GLY A 35 -1.14 8.79 15.88
C GLY A 35 -2.19 9.63 16.62
N PHE A 36 -1.96 10.94 16.76
CA PHE A 36 -2.98 11.83 17.33
C PHE A 36 -4.26 11.87 16.48
N ILE A 37 -4.14 12.03 15.16
CA ILE A 37 -5.29 12.06 14.24
C ILE A 37 -6.06 10.73 14.28
N VAL A 38 -5.36 9.59 14.36
CA VAL A 38 -5.99 8.28 14.51
C VAL A 38 -6.82 8.22 15.79
N ARG A 39 -6.26 8.63 16.93
CA ARG A 39 -7.00 8.67 18.21
C ARG A 39 -8.19 9.63 18.16
N ASP A 40 -7.99 10.83 17.63
CA ASP A 40 -9.04 11.84 17.51
C ASP A 40 -10.21 11.35 16.64
N ILE A 41 -9.92 10.85 15.44
CA ILE A 41 -10.98 10.44 14.50
C ILE A 41 -11.65 9.14 14.93
N LEU A 42 -10.87 8.09 15.23
CA LEU A 42 -11.43 6.75 15.40
C LEU A 42 -11.87 6.44 16.84
N ASP A 43 -11.11 6.89 17.84
CA ASP A 43 -11.47 6.66 19.23
C ASP A 43 -12.40 7.75 19.77
N VAL A 44 -12.03 9.02 19.60
CA VAL A 44 -12.78 10.13 20.22
C VAL A 44 -14.02 10.48 19.42
N MET A 45 -13.89 10.84 18.13
CA MET A 45 -14.97 11.41 17.33
C MET A 45 -15.97 10.35 16.87
N MET A 46 -15.50 9.33 16.13
CA MET A 46 -16.37 8.25 15.63
C MET A 46 -16.67 7.21 16.70
N GLY A 47 -15.75 7.03 17.65
CA GLY A 47 -15.85 6.04 18.70
C GLY A 47 -16.55 6.51 19.97
N GLU A 48 -16.71 7.83 20.15
CA GLU A 48 -17.23 8.49 21.35
C GLU A 48 -16.46 8.12 22.64
N ARG A 49 -15.16 7.86 22.55
CA ARG A 49 -14.26 7.45 23.66
C ARG A 49 -13.24 8.53 23.96
N CYS A 50 -13.67 9.57 24.69
CA CYS A 50 -12.81 10.73 24.99
C CYS A 50 -11.59 10.41 25.87
N MET A 51 -11.65 9.37 26.71
CA MET A 51 -10.59 9.07 27.68
C MET A 51 -9.73 7.90 27.19
N ARG A 52 -8.41 7.99 27.39
CA ARG A 52 -7.45 6.95 26.98
C ARG A 52 -7.81 5.54 27.46
N LYS A 53 -8.32 5.42 28.69
CA LYS A 53 -8.74 4.13 29.27
C LYS A 53 -9.85 3.42 28.48
N ASP A 54 -10.59 4.16 27.68
CA ASP A 54 -11.73 3.66 26.92
C ASP A 54 -11.35 3.33 25.47
N TRP A 55 -10.24 3.88 24.96
CA TRP A 55 -9.74 3.69 23.58
C TRP A 55 -9.64 2.21 23.19
N LYS A 56 -9.98 1.93 21.92
CA LYS A 56 -10.07 0.56 21.39
C LYS A 56 -9.21 0.31 20.16
N ILE A 57 -8.82 1.35 19.43
CA ILE A 57 -7.96 1.16 18.26
C ILE A 57 -6.60 0.68 18.76
N ARG A 58 -6.11 -0.43 18.21
CA ARG A 58 -4.72 -0.81 18.39
C ARG A 58 -3.85 0.09 17.52
N LEU A 59 -3.00 0.90 18.13
CA LEU A 59 -2.14 1.85 17.41
C LEU A 59 -0.68 1.61 17.78
N ASP A 60 0.06 1.01 16.86
CA ASP A 60 1.49 0.76 17.00
C ASP A 60 2.29 1.64 16.02
N GLY A 61 3.56 1.91 16.34
CA GLY A 61 4.43 2.76 15.54
C GLY A 61 5.77 2.12 15.20
N ILE A 62 6.39 2.52 14.08
CA ILE A 62 7.80 2.25 13.77
C ILE A 62 8.55 3.57 13.62
N GLU A 63 9.67 3.73 14.33
CA GLU A 63 10.55 4.89 14.24
C GLU A 63 12.01 4.47 14.23
N VAL A 64 12.77 4.95 13.24
CA VAL A 64 14.19 4.61 13.10
C VAL A 64 15.06 5.41 14.07
N PHE A 65 14.62 6.62 14.44
CA PHE A 65 15.40 7.53 15.27
C PHE A 65 14.83 7.67 16.69
N PRO A 66 15.33 6.90 17.68
CA PRO A 66 14.79 6.90 19.04
C PRO A 66 14.79 8.27 19.74
N GLY A 67 15.68 9.19 19.32
CA GLY A 67 15.73 10.55 19.85
C GLY A 67 14.48 11.41 19.57
N TYR A 68 13.62 10.99 18.64
CA TYR A 68 12.33 11.64 18.41
C TYR A 68 11.25 11.22 19.40
N ILE A 69 11.37 10.08 20.06
CA ILE A 69 10.29 9.57 20.90
C ILE A 69 10.29 10.27 22.26
N GLN A 70 9.27 11.10 22.47
CA GLN A 70 8.99 11.86 23.69
C GLN A 70 7.70 11.36 24.35
N ASP A 71 7.32 12.00 25.46
CA ASP A 71 6.16 11.59 26.25
C ASP A 71 4.84 11.67 25.48
N HIS A 72 4.68 12.62 24.55
CA HIS A 72 3.42 12.77 23.82
C HIS A 72 3.20 11.63 22.82
N GLN A 73 4.23 11.10 22.14
CA GLN A 73 4.03 9.86 21.36
C GLN A 73 3.73 8.68 22.29
N ARG A 74 4.47 8.52 23.39
CA ARG A 74 4.21 7.44 24.37
C ARG A 74 2.78 7.51 24.95
N ALA A 75 2.21 8.71 25.03
CA ALA A 75 0.84 8.94 25.44
C ALA A 75 -0.22 8.72 24.34
N LEU A 76 0.18 8.33 23.11
CA LEU A 76 -0.71 8.06 21.99
C LEU A 76 -0.65 6.61 21.51
N TYR A 77 0.55 6.07 21.31
CA TYR A 77 0.76 4.72 20.79
C TYR A 77 0.67 3.67 21.92
N ASP A 78 0.31 2.44 21.54
CA ASP A 78 0.30 1.26 22.39
C ASP A 78 1.70 0.64 22.46
N ASP A 79 2.38 0.53 21.31
CA ASP A 79 3.81 0.20 21.21
C ASP A 79 4.53 1.05 20.13
N ILE A 80 5.83 1.29 20.30
CA ILE A 80 6.69 1.96 19.31
C ILE A 80 7.96 1.12 19.12
N LEU A 81 8.04 0.45 17.97
CA LEU A 81 9.17 -0.35 17.56
C LEU A 81 10.28 0.56 17.04
N ILE A 82 11.47 0.46 17.64
CA ILE A 82 12.61 1.30 17.26
C ILE A 82 13.52 0.54 16.27
N GLY A 83 13.64 1.04 15.04
CA GLY A 83 14.52 0.46 14.02
C GLY A 83 14.22 0.90 12.58
N ASP A 84 15.08 0.47 11.64
CA ASP A 84 14.84 0.67 10.19
C ASP A 84 13.52 -0.02 9.82
N ALA A 85 12.59 0.72 9.24
CA ALA A 85 11.26 0.21 8.92
C ALA A 85 11.29 -1.00 7.97
N TYR A 86 12.27 -1.06 7.07
CA TYR A 86 12.45 -2.16 6.13
C TYR A 86 12.68 -3.50 6.82
N GLU A 87 13.44 -3.51 7.92
CA GLU A 87 13.74 -4.72 8.69
C GLU A 87 12.70 -4.93 9.80
N THR A 88 12.34 -3.85 10.49
CA THR A 88 11.43 -3.88 11.65
C THR A 88 10.04 -4.40 11.29
N ILE A 89 9.55 -4.10 10.09
CA ILE A 89 8.22 -4.53 9.66
C ILE A 89 8.07 -6.07 9.61
N ASP A 90 9.15 -6.82 9.37
CA ASP A 90 9.08 -8.29 9.29
C ASP A 90 8.69 -8.92 10.65
N GLY A 91 9.03 -8.26 11.75
CA GLY A 91 8.61 -8.63 13.11
C GLY A 91 7.28 -8.00 13.53
N ALA A 92 6.73 -7.09 12.73
CA ALA A 92 5.46 -6.46 13.03
C ALA A 92 4.29 -7.45 12.80
N GLY A 93 3.21 -7.27 13.54
CA GLY A 93 1.96 -8.02 13.31
C GLY A 93 1.28 -7.66 11.98
N LYS A 94 0.04 -8.13 11.82
CA LYS A 94 -0.86 -7.65 10.77
C LYS A 94 -1.75 -6.51 11.29
N TYR A 95 -2.09 -5.57 10.43
CA TYR A 95 -2.92 -4.41 10.76
C TYR A 95 -3.92 -4.12 9.64
N ASP A 96 -5.06 -3.54 9.95
CA ASP A 96 -6.08 -3.20 8.96
C ASP A 96 -5.68 -2.00 8.09
N LEU A 97 -4.91 -1.07 8.67
CA LEU A 97 -4.35 0.07 7.99
C LEU A 97 -2.86 0.24 8.34
N LEU A 98 -2.03 0.38 7.32
CA LEU A 98 -0.65 0.88 7.47
C LEU A 98 -0.61 2.32 7.00
N ILE A 99 0.03 3.21 7.75
CA ILE A 99 0.26 4.60 7.35
C ILE A 99 1.76 4.77 7.08
N LEU A 100 2.11 5.21 5.88
CA LEU A 100 3.46 5.60 5.49
C LEU A 100 3.44 7.11 5.29
N GLY A 101 3.80 7.87 6.32
CA GLY A 101 3.84 9.32 6.28
C GLY A 101 5.22 9.84 5.94
N ASP A 102 5.46 10.24 4.69
CA ASP A 102 6.77 10.74 4.24
C ASP A 102 7.90 9.72 4.53
N VAL A 103 7.72 8.48 4.06
CA VAL A 103 8.64 7.35 4.33
C VAL A 103 9.34 6.84 3.08
N LEU A 104 8.62 6.75 1.96
CA LEU A 104 9.10 6.03 0.77
C LEU A 104 10.27 6.75 0.08
N GLU A 105 10.27 8.07 0.11
CA GLU A 105 11.33 8.93 -0.40
C GLU A 105 12.66 8.72 0.33
N HIS A 106 12.65 8.27 1.59
CA HIS A 106 13.85 8.00 2.37
C HIS A 106 14.56 6.70 1.98
N PHE A 107 13.95 5.88 1.13
CA PHE A 107 14.55 4.68 0.58
C PHE A 107 15.04 4.90 -0.86
N GLU A 108 16.10 4.19 -1.24
CA GLU A 108 16.41 4.01 -2.66
C GLU A 108 15.20 3.37 -3.37
N LYS A 109 14.87 3.82 -4.58
CA LYS A 109 13.63 3.46 -5.29
C LYS A 109 13.34 1.95 -5.30
N ARG A 110 14.35 1.12 -5.61
CA ARG A 110 14.19 -0.35 -5.62
C ARG A 110 13.94 -0.93 -4.23
N LYS A 111 14.59 -0.39 -3.19
CA LYS A 111 14.35 -0.82 -1.79
C LYS A 111 12.95 -0.37 -1.34
N ALA A 112 12.49 0.81 -1.77
CA ALA A 112 11.16 1.33 -1.48
C ALA A 112 10.03 0.46 -2.06
N TRP A 113 10.15 -0.02 -3.31
CA TRP A 113 9.18 -0.97 -3.87
C TRP A 113 9.14 -2.29 -3.09
N ARG A 114 10.31 -2.85 -2.75
CA ARG A 114 10.38 -4.04 -1.88
C ARG A 114 9.79 -3.78 -0.49
N PHE A 115 9.89 -2.54 0.00
CA PHE A 115 9.29 -2.15 1.27
C PHE A 115 7.77 -2.12 1.16
N LEU A 116 7.20 -1.58 0.08
CA LEU A 116 5.77 -1.64 -0.18
C LEU A 116 5.25 -3.09 -0.29
N ASP A 117 6.03 -4.00 -0.90
CA ASP A 117 5.69 -5.43 -0.91
C ASP A 117 5.60 -6.01 0.51
N LYS A 118 6.52 -5.64 1.41
CA LYS A 118 6.44 -6.01 2.83
C LYS A 118 5.22 -5.36 3.50
N CYS A 119 4.94 -4.09 3.26
CA CYS A 119 3.75 -3.41 3.78
C CYS A 119 2.46 -4.11 3.34
N ALA A 120 2.34 -4.50 2.06
CA ALA A 120 1.18 -5.24 1.55
C ALA A 120 1.03 -6.61 2.21
N ALA A 121 2.15 -7.29 2.49
CA ALA A 121 2.10 -8.51 3.28
C ALA A 121 1.54 -8.25 4.69
N HIS A 122 1.93 -7.15 5.35
CA HIS A 122 1.53 -6.81 6.72
C HIS A 122 0.19 -6.07 6.85
N SER A 123 -0.38 -5.59 5.74
CA SER A 123 -1.73 -5.05 5.69
C SER A 123 -2.78 -6.17 5.58
N ASN A 124 -3.90 -6.03 6.28
CA ASN A 124 -5.09 -6.82 6.06
C ASN A 124 -5.98 -6.23 4.96
N ARG A 125 -5.99 -4.89 4.82
CA ARG A 125 -6.95 -4.19 3.95
C ARG A 125 -6.30 -3.06 3.17
N THR A 126 -5.78 -2.04 3.85
CA THR A 126 -5.34 -0.81 3.17
C THR A 126 -3.96 -0.32 3.61
N ILE A 127 -3.33 0.45 2.73
CA ILE A 127 -2.10 1.20 3.00
C ILE A 127 -2.38 2.66 2.62
N MET A 128 -2.19 3.57 3.56
CA MET A 128 -2.23 5.00 3.30
C MET A 128 -0.82 5.53 3.09
N ILE A 129 -0.58 6.19 1.97
CA ILE A 129 0.72 6.74 1.61
C ILE A 129 0.59 8.26 1.49
N ASN A 130 1.34 8.98 2.31
CA ASN A 130 1.55 10.41 2.14
C ASN A 130 2.96 10.60 1.62
N ILE A 131 3.11 11.29 0.48
CA ILE A 131 4.39 11.30 -0.23
C ILE A 131 4.63 12.59 -1.03
N PRO A 132 5.84 13.18 -0.99
CA PRO A 132 6.24 14.21 -1.92
C PRO A 132 6.33 13.69 -3.36
N LEU A 133 5.79 14.45 -4.32
CA LEU A 133 5.79 14.10 -5.74
C LEU A 133 6.64 15.11 -6.54
N GLY A 134 7.69 14.62 -7.18
CA GLY A 134 8.66 15.39 -7.96
C GLY A 134 10.06 15.48 -7.33
N ASP A 135 11.05 15.78 -8.15
CA ASP A 135 12.48 15.86 -7.77
C ASP A 135 12.84 17.13 -6.99
N ARG A 136 12.02 18.17 -7.09
CA ARG A 136 12.20 19.44 -6.37
C ARG A 136 11.97 19.34 -4.87
N TRP A 137 11.40 18.23 -4.39
CA TRP A 137 11.40 17.85 -2.97
C TRP A 137 12.77 17.32 -2.51
N THR A 138 13.88 17.88 -3.00
CA THR A 138 15.21 17.45 -2.56
C THR A 138 15.44 17.85 -1.10
N GLN A 139 15.83 16.89 -0.27
CA GLN A 139 16.12 17.09 1.15
C GLN A 139 17.35 16.28 1.55
N GLY A 140 18.31 16.95 2.19
CA GLY A 140 19.47 16.30 2.81
C GLY A 140 19.16 15.83 4.23
N THR A 141 20.19 15.56 5.03
CA THR A 141 20.00 15.22 6.46
C THR A 141 19.36 16.38 7.22
N VAL A 142 18.33 16.11 8.01
CA VAL A 142 17.61 17.13 8.80
C VAL A 142 17.88 16.91 10.29
N HIS A 143 18.20 17.98 11.03
CA HIS A 143 18.45 17.95 12.48
C HIS A 143 19.46 16.88 12.97
N GLY A 144 20.43 16.50 12.13
CA GLY A 144 21.42 15.48 12.45
C GLY A 144 20.91 14.04 12.32
N ASN A 145 19.68 13.83 11.85
CA ASN A 145 19.17 12.51 11.50
C ASN A 145 19.49 12.21 10.01
N PRO A 146 20.40 11.27 9.71
CA PRO A 146 20.72 10.89 8.34
C PRO A 146 19.59 10.15 7.63
N HIS A 147 18.60 9.65 8.37
CA HIS A 147 17.46 8.93 7.81
C HIS A 147 16.40 9.85 7.18
N GLU A 148 16.53 11.17 7.33
CA GLU A 148 15.63 12.18 6.73
C GLU A 148 15.99 12.53 5.28
N GLU A 149 17.13 12.06 4.78
CA GLU A 149 17.56 12.34 3.42
C GLU A 149 16.58 11.72 2.42
N HIS A 150 16.18 12.47 1.40
CA HIS A 150 15.38 11.94 0.30
C HIS A 150 16.30 11.25 -0.71
N ARG A 151 16.17 9.93 -0.79
CA ARG A 151 16.97 9.02 -1.65
C ARG A 151 16.26 8.63 -2.94
N SER A 152 14.97 8.89 -3.05
CA SER A 152 14.19 8.66 -4.27
C SER A 152 13.11 9.70 -4.45
N PHE A 153 12.70 9.91 -5.71
CA PHE A 153 11.66 10.85 -6.10
C PHE A 153 10.55 10.12 -6.85
N TRP A 154 9.32 10.52 -6.61
CA TRP A 154 8.14 9.82 -7.08
C TRP A 154 7.26 10.70 -7.96
N ASN A 155 6.54 10.08 -8.88
CA ASN A 155 5.49 10.74 -9.65
C ASN A 155 4.17 10.00 -9.48
N ILE A 156 3.05 10.71 -9.67
CA ILE A 156 1.74 10.10 -9.42
C ILE A 156 1.46 8.90 -10.32
N GLY A 157 1.97 8.91 -11.56
CA GLY A 157 1.83 7.83 -12.54
C GLY A 157 2.32 6.47 -12.04
N GLU A 158 3.29 6.46 -11.13
CA GLU A 158 3.77 5.22 -10.48
C GLU A 158 2.71 4.57 -9.56
N PHE A 159 1.70 5.32 -9.09
CA PHE A 159 0.67 4.84 -8.17
C PHE A 159 -0.71 4.70 -8.82
N GLU A 160 -0.96 5.39 -9.94
CA GLU A 160 -2.32 5.50 -10.51
C GLU A 160 -2.93 4.15 -10.89
N LEU A 161 -2.09 3.18 -11.24
CA LEU A 161 -2.50 1.84 -11.67
C LEU A 161 -3.15 0.99 -10.57
N PHE A 162 -2.89 1.31 -9.30
CA PHE A 162 -3.39 0.55 -8.15
C PHE A 162 -3.99 1.43 -7.04
N THR A 163 -4.11 2.74 -7.27
CA THR A 163 -4.61 3.68 -6.26
C THR A 163 -5.65 4.63 -6.86
N PRO A 164 -6.92 4.18 -7.02
CA PRO A 164 -7.99 5.05 -7.50
C PRO A 164 -8.35 6.14 -6.48
N GLN A 165 -8.20 5.86 -5.18
CA GLN A 165 -8.48 6.82 -4.11
C GLN A 165 -7.23 7.64 -3.80
N ARG A 166 -7.17 8.85 -4.35
CA ARG A 166 -6.04 9.76 -4.19
C ARG A 166 -6.45 11.22 -4.17
N GLU A 167 -5.70 12.03 -3.43
CA GLU A 167 -5.78 13.48 -3.43
C GLU A 167 -4.38 14.06 -3.69
N ILE A 168 -4.29 15.06 -4.57
CA ILE A 168 -3.02 15.72 -4.93
C ILE A 168 -3.08 17.18 -4.53
N PHE A 169 -2.03 17.65 -3.85
CA PHE A 169 -1.91 19.02 -3.36
C PHE A 169 -0.74 19.72 -4.03
N GLY A 170 -0.97 20.90 -4.60
CA GLY A 170 0.08 21.70 -5.22
C GLY A 170 0.77 22.63 -4.22
N PHE A 171 2.10 22.62 -4.20
CA PHE A 171 2.93 23.54 -3.44
C PHE A 171 3.74 24.46 -4.37
N PRO A 172 3.69 25.79 -4.18
CA PRO A 172 4.54 26.70 -4.92
C PRO A 172 6.03 26.42 -4.64
N GLY A 173 6.76 25.97 -5.66
CA GLY A 173 8.18 25.62 -5.55
C GLY A 173 8.44 24.12 -5.66
N PRO A 174 8.27 23.35 -4.55
CA PRO A 174 8.70 21.95 -4.47
C PRO A 174 7.83 21.00 -5.31
N GLY A 175 6.62 21.41 -5.71
CA GLY A 175 5.77 20.63 -6.62
C GLY A 175 4.55 20.04 -5.92
N GLU A 176 4.19 18.81 -6.29
CA GLU A 176 2.96 18.17 -5.82
C GLU A 176 3.22 17.31 -4.57
N TYR A 177 2.16 17.03 -3.82
CA TYR A 177 2.17 16.13 -2.68
C TYR A 177 0.95 15.21 -2.77
N GLY A 178 1.15 13.91 -2.61
CA GLY A 178 0.09 12.91 -2.69
C GLY A 178 -0.38 12.44 -1.32
N CYS A 179 -1.69 12.24 -1.17
CA CYS A 179 -2.28 11.42 -0.12
C CYS A 179 -3.10 10.33 -0.80
N LEU A 180 -2.65 9.08 -0.65
CA LEU A 180 -3.11 7.92 -1.40
C LEU A 180 -3.71 6.90 -0.43
N LEU A 181 -4.85 6.31 -0.79
CA LEU A 181 -5.40 5.15 -0.09
C LEU A 181 -5.38 3.94 -1.02
N VAL A 182 -4.44 3.05 -0.74
CA VAL A 182 -4.18 1.83 -1.52
C VAL A 182 -4.96 0.68 -0.92
N ASP A 183 -5.81 0.03 -1.72
CA ASP A 183 -6.37 -1.27 -1.37
C ASP A 183 -5.32 -2.36 -1.60
N LYS A 184 -5.18 -3.28 -0.65
CA LYS A 184 -4.20 -4.36 -0.70
C LYS A 184 -4.37 -5.22 -1.95
N ASP A 185 -5.60 -5.58 -2.30
CA ASP A 185 -5.85 -6.47 -3.43
C ASP A 185 -5.56 -5.75 -4.75
N ASP A 186 -5.83 -4.44 -4.82
CA ASP A 186 -5.44 -3.60 -5.96
C ASP A 186 -3.92 -3.52 -6.14
N TYR A 187 -3.18 -3.34 -5.04
CA TYR A 187 -1.72 -3.37 -5.05
C TYR A 187 -1.19 -4.73 -5.50
N LEU A 188 -1.66 -5.82 -4.88
CA LEU A 188 -1.23 -7.17 -5.22
C LEU A 188 -1.52 -7.52 -6.67
N ARG A 189 -2.71 -7.18 -7.18
CA ARG A 189 -3.05 -7.34 -8.60
C ARG A 189 -2.01 -6.65 -9.48
N HIS A 190 -1.68 -5.39 -9.20
CA HIS A 190 -0.70 -4.65 -9.99
C HIS A 190 0.68 -5.30 -9.97
N ARG A 191 1.19 -5.68 -8.79
CA ARG A 191 2.51 -6.33 -8.66
C ARG A 191 2.55 -7.68 -9.38
N ILE A 192 1.47 -8.47 -9.32
CA ILE A 192 1.37 -9.75 -10.01
C ILE A 192 1.38 -9.56 -11.53
N ILE A 193 0.61 -8.60 -12.06
CA ILE A 193 0.57 -8.32 -13.50
C ILE A 193 1.93 -7.85 -14.00
N GLU A 194 2.55 -6.88 -13.33
CA GLU A 194 3.87 -6.35 -13.70
C GLU A 194 4.95 -7.45 -13.72
N GLN A 195 4.95 -8.31 -12.69
CA GLN A 195 5.92 -9.40 -12.60
C GLN A 195 5.67 -10.47 -13.66
N ALA A 196 4.41 -10.79 -13.98
CA ALA A 196 4.05 -11.73 -15.03
C ALA A 196 4.48 -11.20 -16.42
N ASP A 197 4.24 -9.93 -16.71
CA ASP A 197 4.66 -9.28 -17.96
C ASP A 197 6.19 -9.25 -18.09
N THR A 198 6.89 -8.93 -16.99
CA THR A 198 8.36 -8.97 -16.94
C THR A 198 8.88 -10.37 -17.23
N LEU A 199 8.34 -11.40 -16.57
CA LEU A 199 8.74 -12.79 -16.82
C LEU A 199 8.43 -13.23 -18.26
N ALA A 200 7.28 -12.85 -18.80
CA ALA A 200 6.89 -13.20 -20.16
C ALA A 200 7.85 -12.60 -21.21
N SER A 201 8.30 -11.36 -20.97
CA SER A 201 9.23 -10.66 -21.87
C SER A 201 10.68 -11.12 -21.73
N GLU A 202 11.14 -11.41 -20.51
CA GLU A 202 12.55 -11.74 -20.24
C GLU A 202 12.86 -13.24 -20.31
N LYS A 203 11.92 -14.08 -19.86
CA LYS A 203 12.13 -15.53 -19.69
C LYS A 203 11.20 -16.39 -20.53
N GLY A 204 10.07 -15.83 -20.95
CA GLY A 204 9.09 -16.48 -21.82
C GLY A 204 7.77 -16.79 -21.13
N THR A 205 6.78 -17.18 -21.93
CA THR A 205 5.40 -17.41 -21.48
C THR A 205 5.30 -18.52 -20.43
N HIS A 206 6.17 -19.52 -20.47
CA HIS A 206 6.12 -20.66 -19.54
C HIS A 206 6.40 -20.23 -18.09
N GLU A 207 7.45 -19.44 -17.88
CA GLU A 207 7.85 -18.90 -16.58
C GLU A 207 6.80 -17.93 -16.03
N ALA A 208 6.21 -17.11 -16.90
CA ALA A 208 5.11 -16.22 -16.53
C ALA A 208 3.87 -17.01 -16.06
N LEU A 209 3.52 -18.10 -16.75
CA LEU A 209 2.41 -18.99 -16.37
C LEU A 209 2.62 -19.62 -14.99
N ILE A 210 3.81 -20.19 -14.73
CA ILE A 210 4.14 -20.79 -13.43
C ILE A 210 3.97 -19.76 -12.30
N PHE A 211 4.50 -18.56 -12.50
CA PHE A 211 4.40 -17.49 -11.51
C PHE A 211 2.94 -17.06 -11.28
N LEU A 212 2.17 -16.88 -12.35
CA LEU A 212 0.80 -16.40 -12.27
C LEU A 212 -0.11 -17.43 -11.59
N GLU A 213 0.04 -18.72 -11.92
CA GLU A 213 -0.66 -19.83 -11.25
C GLU A 213 -0.36 -19.86 -9.75
N ALA A 214 0.91 -19.69 -9.36
CA ALA A 214 1.33 -19.62 -7.96
C ALA A 214 0.79 -18.38 -7.22
N SER A 215 0.48 -17.31 -7.95
CA SER A 215 0.02 -16.03 -7.39
C SER A 215 -1.50 -15.94 -7.20
N LEU A 216 -2.29 -16.79 -7.88
CA LEU A 216 -3.76 -16.79 -7.78
C LEU A 216 -4.32 -16.82 -6.34
N PRO A 217 -3.75 -17.57 -5.38
CA PRO A 217 -4.26 -17.59 -4.01
C PRO A 217 -4.11 -16.24 -3.27
N LEU A 218 -3.23 -15.35 -3.74
CA LEU A 218 -2.98 -14.05 -3.10
C LEU A 218 -4.06 -13.01 -3.41
N VAL A 219 -4.75 -13.17 -4.56
CA VAL A 219 -5.81 -12.27 -5.04
C VAL A 219 -7.02 -13.10 -5.47
N PRO A 220 -7.71 -13.75 -4.50
CA PRO A 220 -8.79 -14.66 -4.82
C PRO A 220 -9.93 -13.91 -5.51
N LYS A 221 -10.37 -14.42 -6.66
CA LYS A 221 -11.42 -13.80 -7.49
C LYS A 221 -11.05 -12.42 -8.03
N ASP A 222 -9.78 -12.17 -8.33
CA ASP A 222 -9.41 -11.04 -9.17
C ASP A 222 -9.61 -11.38 -10.66
N LYS A 223 -10.51 -10.65 -11.30
CA LYS A 223 -10.88 -10.88 -12.71
C LYS A 223 -9.73 -10.59 -13.66
N ALA A 224 -8.96 -9.52 -13.43
CA ALA A 224 -7.90 -9.12 -14.34
C ALA A 224 -6.78 -10.17 -14.37
N VAL A 225 -6.37 -10.65 -13.20
CA VAL A 225 -5.37 -11.74 -13.07
C VAL A 225 -5.91 -13.04 -13.69
N ALA A 226 -7.19 -13.35 -13.51
CA ALA A 226 -7.79 -14.54 -14.10
C ALA A 226 -7.80 -14.52 -15.63
N PHE A 227 -8.13 -13.37 -16.26
CA PHE A 227 -8.09 -13.23 -17.72
C PHE A 227 -6.67 -13.15 -18.27
N LEU A 228 -5.73 -12.52 -17.56
CA LEU A 228 -4.31 -12.55 -17.95
C LEU A 228 -3.77 -13.98 -18.04
N LEU A 229 -4.19 -14.87 -17.12
CA LEU A 229 -3.84 -16.28 -17.18
C LEU A 229 -4.39 -16.96 -18.44
N VAL A 230 -5.64 -16.68 -18.81
CA VAL A 230 -6.24 -17.18 -20.05
C VAL A 230 -5.41 -16.73 -21.25
N ASP A 231 -5.06 -15.44 -21.32
CA ASP A 231 -4.29 -14.89 -22.44
C ASP A 231 -2.90 -15.54 -22.57
N LEU A 232 -2.21 -15.75 -21.45
CA LEU A 232 -0.91 -16.42 -21.45
C LEU A 232 -1.02 -17.92 -21.82
N LEU A 233 -2.09 -18.61 -21.38
CA LEU A 233 -2.33 -20.01 -21.75
C LEU A 233 -2.54 -20.13 -23.27
N LEU A 234 -3.34 -19.23 -23.85
CA LEU A 234 -3.56 -19.18 -25.31
C LEU A 234 -2.28 -18.86 -26.08
N LYS A 235 -1.51 -17.86 -25.65
CA LYS A 235 -0.19 -17.54 -26.23
C LYS A 235 0.78 -18.72 -26.16
N GLY A 236 0.69 -19.54 -25.12
CA GLY A 236 1.47 -20.76 -24.93
C GLY A 236 0.94 -21.99 -25.67
N GLY A 237 -0.15 -21.88 -26.44
CA GLY A 237 -0.77 -23.02 -27.14
C GLY A 237 -1.54 -23.99 -26.23
N ARG A 238 -1.76 -23.64 -24.96
CA ARG A 238 -2.47 -24.45 -23.95
C ARG A 238 -3.99 -24.18 -24.01
N THR A 239 -4.60 -24.42 -25.18
CA THR A 239 -6.00 -24.08 -25.45
C THR A 239 -6.99 -24.79 -24.53
N GLU A 240 -6.77 -26.07 -24.22
CA GLU A 240 -7.66 -26.84 -23.33
C GLU A 240 -7.67 -26.27 -21.90
N ASP A 241 -6.49 -25.89 -21.39
CA ASP A 241 -6.34 -25.27 -20.07
C ASP A 241 -7.00 -23.88 -20.04
N ALA A 242 -6.86 -23.10 -21.12
CA ALA A 242 -7.53 -21.80 -21.25
C ALA A 242 -9.06 -21.95 -21.21
N ILE A 243 -9.62 -22.95 -21.89
CA ILE A 243 -11.06 -23.26 -21.86
C ILE A 243 -11.50 -23.65 -20.45
N LEU A 244 -10.74 -24.49 -19.75
CA LEU A 244 -11.05 -24.89 -18.38
C LEU A 244 -11.05 -23.67 -17.44
N ARG A 245 -10.06 -22.78 -17.59
CA ARG A 245 -9.99 -21.55 -16.79
C ARG A 245 -11.16 -20.61 -17.10
N LEU A 246 -11.53 -20.43 -18.36
CA LEU A 246 -12.69 -19.61 -18.76
C LEU A 246 -14.01 -20.14 -18.19
N LYS A 247 -14.22 -21.46 -18.16
CA LYS A 247 -15.39 -22.06 -17.50
C LYS A 247 -15.44 -21.70 -16.01
N ARG A 248 -14.30 -21.83 -15.33
CA ARG A 248 -14.18 -21.44 -13.91
C ARG A 248 -14.42 -19.93 -13.70
N ILE A 249 -13.93 -19.06 -14.58
CA ILE A 249 -14.22 -17.61 -14.52
C ILE A 249 -15.73 -17.36 -14.69
N ALA A 250 -16.41 -18.06 -15.59
CA ALA A 250 -17.86 -17.91 -15.78
C ALA A 250 -18.68 -18.36 -14.56
N GLU A 251 -18.17 -19.30 -13.76
CA GLU A 251 -18.75 -19.71 -12.48
C GLU A 251 -18.42 -18.70 -11.35
N GLU A 252 -17.19 -18.21 -11.30
CA GLU A 252 -16.72 -17.23 -10.30
C GLU A 252 -17.39 -15.86 -10.48
N PHE A 253 -17.71 -15.47 -11.73
CA PHE A 253 -18.32 -14.18 -12.09
C PHE A 253 -19.57 -14.38 -12.96
N PRO A 254 -20.69 -14.87 -12.39
CA PRO A 254 -21.88 -15.24 -13.15
C PRO A 254 -22.54 -14.06 -13.89
N ASP A 255 -22.37 -12.84 -13.41
CA ASP A 255 -22.92 -11.62 -14.03
C ASP A 255 -22.03 -11.08 -15.17
N ASP A 256 -20.79 -11.56 -15.30
CA ASP A 256 -19.88 -11.14 -16.35
C ASP A 256 -20.02 -12.02 -17.60
N ALA A 257 -20.44 -11.44 -18.71
CA ALA A 257 -20.61 -12.16 -19.97
C ALA A 257 -19.29 -12.47 -20.71
N SER A 258 -18.18 -11.84 -20.32
CA SER A 258 -16.90 -11.87 -21.06
C SER A 258 -16.40 -13.30 -21.22
N ALA A 259 -16.35 -14.07 -20.13
CA ALA A 259 -15.84 -15.45 -20.18
C ALA A 259 -16.70 -16.34 -21.09
N ARG A 260 -18.03 -16.17 -21.05
CA ARG A 260 -18.97 -16.90 -21.91
C ARG A 260 -18.83 -16.52 -23.37
N GLN A 261 -18.50 -15.26 -23.66
CA GLN A 261 -18.24 -14.80 -25.03
C GLN A 261 -16.96 -15.40 -25.59
N TYR A 262 -15.87 -15.42 -24.81
CA TYR A 262 -14.63 -16.09 -25.20
C TYR A 262 -14.84 -17.58 -25.49
N LEU A 263 -15.56 -18.29 -24.61
CA LEU A 263 -15.87 -19.71 -24.81
C LEU A 263 -16.63 -19.98 -26.12
N LYS A 264 -17.54 -19.08 -26.52
CA LYS A 264 -18.27 -19.21 -27.80
C LYS A 264 -17.39 -18.98 -29.03
N MET A 265 -16.34 -18.16 -28.92
CA MET A 265 -15.41 -17.90 -30.02
C MET A 265 -14.40 -19.03 -30.22
N MET A 266 -14.19 -19.86 -29.20
CA MET A 266 -13.22 -20.96 -29.19
C MET A 266 -13.83 -22.33 -29.53
N GLY A 267 -15.16 -22.43 -29.62
CA GLY A 267 -15.89 -23.64 -30.03
C GLY A 267 -16.34 -23.56 -31.48
#